data_AF-D5AQV5-F1
#
_entry.id   AF-D5AQV5-F1
#
_cell.length_a   1.000
_cell.length_b   1.000
_cell.length_c   1.000
_cell.angle_alpha   90.00
_cell.angle_beta   90.00
_cell.angle_gamma   90.00
#
_symmetry.space_group_name_H-M   'P 1'
#
loop_
_entity.id
_entity.type
_entity.pdbx_description
1 polymer ?
#
loop_
_entity_poly.entity_id
_entity_poly.type
_entity_poly.pdbx_seq_one_letter_code
_entity_poly.pdbx_strand_id
1 'polypeptide(L)'
;MTVSNRSKKTKTKASALPIPQDDSEARSAIREIGDLNRKIARAEADLNDEIAALQEKYGTLVEPLRAEIEAKTEGLKMFCEVNRDRLTRGNKVKFARFTTGEISWKLRPAKVTIRKVDEVLATIKKLGLAAQFIRTKEELNKEAMLANRQLAKTIAGVTIGSDGEDFIVEPFETELPEGV
;
A
#
# COMPACT_ATOMS: atom_id res chain seq x y z
N MET A 1 -17.97 -11.13 -33.96
CA MET A 1 -16.75 -11.94 -33.81
C MET A 1 -16.62 -12.24 -32.31
N THR A 2 -17.18 -13.36 -31.89
CA THR A 2 -17.46 -13.67 -30.48
C THR A 2 -16.40 -14.61 -29.95
N VAL A 3 -15.59 -14.17 -28.98
CA VAL A 3 -14.70 -15.08 -28.23
C VAL A 3 -15.41 -15.47 -26.94
N SER A 4 -16.10 -16.60 -27.00
CA SER A 4 -16.66 -17.29 -25.83
C SER A 4 -15.51 -17.90 -25.02
N ASN A 5 -15.16 -17.30 -23.89
CA ASN A 5 -14.27 -17.96 -22.94
C ASN A 5 -15.10 -18.95 -22.11
N ARG A 6 -15.28 -20.17 -22.65
CA ARG A 6 -15.71 -21.33 -21.86
C ARG A 6 -14.74 -21.47 -20.69
N SER A 7 -15.24 -21.45 -19.45
CA SER A 7 -14.45 -21.95 -18.33
C SER A 7 -14.09 -23.41 -18.65
N LYS A 8 -12.81 -23.65 -18.96
CA LYS A 8 -12.27 -25.00 -18.93
C LYS A 8 -12.46 -25.45 -17.49
N LYS A 9 -13.39 -26.40 -17.27
CA LYS A 9 -13.37 -27.24 -16.08
C LYS A 9 -11.93 -27.73 -15.95
N THR A 10 -11.22 -27.27 -14.92
CA THR A 10 -9.92 -27.81 -14.57
C THR A 10 -10.18 -29.22 -14.07
N LYS A 11 -10.28 -30.19 -15.00
CA LYS A 11 -9.88 -31.56 -14.69
C LYS A 11 -8.39 -31.47 -14.42
N THR A 12 -8.05 -31.12 -13.19
CA THR A 12 -6.68 -31.16 -12.68
C THR A 12 -6.12 -32.52 -13.08
N LYS A 13 -4.95 -32.53 -13.72
CA LYS A 13 -4.23 -33.78 -14.02
C LYS A 13 -3.89 -34.45 -12.69
N ALA A 14 -4.81 -35.25 -12.16
CA ALA A 14 -4.62 -36.00 -10.91
C ALA A 14 -3.39 -36.93 -10.97
N SER A 15 -2.93 -37.26 -12.18
CA SER A 15 -1.81 -38.17 -12.44
C SER A 15 -0.43 -37.67 -12.00
N ALA A 16 -0.29 -36.48 -11.43
CA ALA A 16 1.01 -35.92 -11.01
C ALA A 16 1.01 -35.35 -9.58
N LEU A 17 -0.07 -35.51 -8.82
CA LEU A 17 -0.15 -35.03 -7.44
C LEU A 17 0.21 -36.18 -6.47
N PRO A 18 0.92 -35.91 -5.37
CA PRO A 18 1.06 -36.87 -4.29
C PRO A 18 -0.30 -36.98 -3.58
N ILE A 19 -1.07 -38.00 -3.93
CA ILE A 19 -2.41 -38.26 -3.37
C ILE A 19 -2.25 -39.29 -2.24
N PRO A 20 -2.53 -38.94 -0.97
CA PRO A 20 -2.59 -39.91 0.11
C PRO A 20 -3.61 -41.01 -0.17
N GLN A 21 -3.23 -42.27 0.02
CA GLN A 21 -4.09 -43.44 -0.20
C GLN A 21 -4.83 -43.89 1.07
N ASP A 22 -4.35 -43.48 2.24
CA ASP A 22 -4.93 -43.82 3.54
C ASP A 22 -4.76 -42.71 4.60
N ASP A 23 -5.38 -42.91 5.77
CA ASP A 23 -5.32 -41.97 6.90
C ASP A 23 -3.90 -41.72 7.42
N SER A 24 -3.00 -42.70 7.29
CA SER A 24 -1.61 -42.56 7.73
C SER A 24 -0.84 -41.63 6.79
N GLU A 25 -0.97 -41.84 5.48
CA GLU A 25 -0.40 -40.95 4.47
C GLU A 25 -0.99 -39.54 4.56
N ALA A 26 -2.29 -39.42 4.85
CA ALA A 26 -2.93 -38.12 5.06
C ALA A 26 -2.35 -37.38 6.26
N ARG A 27 -2.12 -38.08 7.40
CA ARG A 27 -1.44 -37.50 8.57
C ARG A 27 -0.01 -37.06 8.24
N SER A 28 0.72 -37.85 7.45
CA SER A 28 2.07 -37.48 6.99
C SER A 28 2.04 -36.21 6.15
N ALA A 29 1.12 -36.13 5.19
CA ALA A 29 0.96 -34.96 4.33
C ALA A 29 0.62 -33.69 5.13
N ILE A 30 -0.31 -33.78 6.10
CA ILE A 30 -0.64 -32.65 6.99
C ILE A 30 0.59 -32.21 7.78
N ARG A 31 1.37 -33.15 8.33
CA ARG A 31 2.61 -32.84 9.04
C ARG A 31 3.63 -32.14 8.15
N GLU A 32 3.85 -32.66 6.94
CA GLU A 32 4.79 -32.09 5.97
C GLU A 32 4.40 -30.67 5.56
N ILE A 33 3.10 -30.41 5.35
CA ILE A 33 2.58 -29.05 5.12
C ILE A 33 2.94 -28.14 6.29
N GLY A 34 2.75 -28.60 7.53
CA GLY A 34 3.13 -27.83 8.73
C GLY A 34 4.63 -27.54 8.80
N ASP A 35 5.47 -28.51 8.46
CA ASP A 35 6.93 -28.34 8.44
C ASP A 35 7.38 -27.35 7.35
N LEU A 36 6.71 -27.35 6.19
CA LEU A 36 6.94 -26.37 5.12
C LEU A 36 6.49 -24.96 5.54
N ASN A 37 5.30 -24.84 6.15
CA ASN A 37 4.81 -23.55 6.67
C ASN A 37 5.78 -22.96 7.69
N ARG A 38 6.34 -23.78 8.61
CA ARG A 38 7.35 -23.33 9.57
C ARG A 38 8.66 -22.90 8.90
N LYS A 39 9.08 -23.55 7.82
CA LYS A 39 10.27 -23.14 7.05
C LYS A 39 10.03 -21.80 6.36
N ILE A 40 8.84 -21.60 5.79
CA ILE A 40 8.44 -20.33 5.16
C ILE A 40 8.46 -19.22 6.21
N ALA A 41 7.80 -19.41 7.35
CA ALA A 41 7.73 -18.40 8.41
C ALA A 41 9.13 -18.00 8.93
N ARG A 42 10.06 -18.96 9.08
CA ARG A 42 11.45 -18.65 9.46
C ARG A 42 12.17 -17.84 8.39
N ALA A 43 12.06 -18.22 7.11
CA ALA A 43 12.67 -17.48 6.02
C ALA A 43 12.12 -16.05 5.90
N GLU A 44 10.81 -15.86 6.15
CA GLU A 44 10.18 -14.55 6.20
C GLU A 44 10.67 -13.72 7.40
N ALA A 45 10.84 -14.33 8.57
CA ALA A 45 11.42 -13.68 9.74
C ALA A 45 12.87 -13.24 9.49
N ASP A 46 13.71 -14.14 8.98
CA ASP A 46 15.10 -13.84 8.62
C ASP A 46 15.20 -12.68 7.60
N LEU A 47 14.33 -12.69 6.58
CA LEU A 47 14.25 -11.61 5.60
C LEU A 47 13.89 -10.27 6.24
N ASN A 48 12.91 -10.27 7.15
CA ASN A 48 12.48 -9.05 7.82
C ASN A 48 13.60 -8.48 8.71
N ASP A 49 14.35 -9.33 9.40
CA ASP A 49 15.52 -8.93 10.19
C ASP A 49 16.62 -8.34 9.29
N GLU A 50 16.89 -8.94 8.13
CA GLU A 50 17.84 -8.39 7.15
C GLU A 50 17.38 -7.02 6.61
N ILE A 51 16.10 -6.87 6.28
CA ILE A 51 15.54 -5.59 5.84
C ILE A 51 15.70 -4.52 6.92
N ALA A 52 15.39 -4.84 8.18
CA ALA A 52 15.54 -3.93 9.30
C ALA A 52 17.00 -3.48 9.48
N ALA A 53 17.95 -4.42 9.46
CA ALA A 53 19.38 -4.13 9.56
C ALA A 53 19.88 -3.24 8.40
N LEU A 54 19.41 -3.48 7.17
CA LEU A 54 19.76 -2.66 6.02
C LEU A 54 19.17 -1.25 6.13
N GLN A 55 17.91 -1.12 6.57
CA GLN A 55 17.26 0.16 6.80
C GLN A 55 18.00 0.98 7.86
N GLU A 56 18.40 0.36 8.98
CA GLU A 56 19.18 1.03 10.03
C GLU A 56 20.56 1.48 9.54
N LYS A 57 21.29 0.58 8.86
CA LYS A 57 22.63 0.87 8.33
C LYS A 57 22.61 2.05 7.37
N TYR A 58 21.75 1.99 6.35
CA TYR A 58 21.69 3.07 5.35
C TYR A 58 20.99 4.31 5.88
N GLY A 59 20.03 4.17 6.80
CA GLY A 59 19.45 5.30 7.51
C GLY A 59 20.52 6.11 8.24
N THR A 60 21.34 5.44 9.07
CA THR A 60 22.44 6.07 9.82
C THR A 60 23.48 6.74 8.90
N LEU A 61 23.78 6.14 7.74
CA LEU A 61 24.71 6.74 6.77
C LEU A 61 24.12 7.97 6.05
N VAL A 62 22.82 7.97 5.76
CA VAL A 62 22.16 9.00 4.96
C VAL A 62 21.76 10.22 5.81
N GLU A 63 21.38 10.04 7.07
CA GLU A 63 20.97 11.15 7.95
C GLU A 63 21.99 12.30 8.04
N PRO A 64 23.29 12.08 8.30
CA PRO A 64 24.26 13.18 8.34
C PRO A 64 24.42 13.86 6.96
N LEU A 65 24.35 13.10 5.86
CA LEU A 65 24.42 13.68 4.51
C LEU A 65 23.21 14.57 4.21
N ARG A 66 22.01 14.18 4.66
CA ARG A 66 20.80 15.02 4.57
C ARG A 66 20.96 16.30 5.37
N ALA A 67 21.46 16.21 6.61
CA ALA A 67 21.70 17.37 7.45
C ALA A 67 22.73 18.34 6.82
N GLU A 68 23.80 17.82 6.23
CA GLU A 68 24.77 18.63 5.49
C GLU A 68 24.17 19.31 4.25
N ILE A 69 23.35 18.59 3.48
CA ILE A 69 22.65 19.14 2.31
C ILE A 69 21.70 20.27 2.74
N GLU A 70 20.95 20.08 3.82
CA GLU A 70 20.04 21.08 4.37
C GLU A 70 20.81 22.34 4.80
N ALA A 71 21.87 22.17 5.60
CA ALA A 71 22.70 23.28 6.07
C ALA A 71 23.31 24.08 4.90
N LYS A 72 23.85 23.39 3.89
CA LYS A 72 24.41 24.03 2.69
C LYS A 72 23.33 24.73 1.86
N THR A 73 22.14 24.14 1.78
CA THR A 73 20.99 24.73 1.06
C THR A 73 20.50 26.00 1.74
N GLU A 74 20.40 26.02 3.07
CA GLU A 74 20.01 27.22 3.81
C GLU A 74 21.09 28.32 3.71
N GLY A 75 22.37 27.95 3.79
CA GLY A 75 23.48 28.86 3.51
C GLY A 75 23.40 29.50 2.10
N LEU A 76 23.16 28.67 1.09
CA LEU A 76 22.99 29.13 -0.29
C LEU A 76 21.76 30.04 -0.44
N LYS A 77 20.66 29.72 0.24
CA LYS A 77 19.45 30.54 0.25
C LYS A 77 19.70 31.92 0.84
N MET A 78 20.38 32.02 1.99
CA MET A 78 20.77 33.31 2.59
C MET A 78 21.63 34.15 1.61
N PHE A 79 22.62 33.53 0.95
CA PHE A 79 23.39 34.20 -0.09
C PHE A 79 22.50 34.72 -1.23
N CYS A 80 21.56 33.90 -1.69
CA CYS A 80 20.63 34.23 -2.78
C CYS A 80 19.63 35.34 -2.42
N GLU A 81 19.24 35.45 -1.15
CA GLU A 81 18.36 36.51 -0.64
C GLU A 81 19.08 37.87 -0.67
N VAL A 82 20.31 37.93 -0.15
CA VAL A 82 21.14 39.15 -0.18
C VAL A 82 21.52 39.56 -1.61
N ASN A 83 21.78 38.59 -2.49
CA ASN A 83 22.25 38.83 -3.85
C ASN A 83 21.12 38.80 -4.90
N ARG A 84 19.85 38.80 -4.47
CA ARG A 84 18.71 38.54 -5.36
C ARG A 84 18.70 39.43 -6.59
N ASP A 85 18.85 40.74 -6.38
CA ASP A 85 18.76 41.72 -7.46
C ASP A 85 19.81 41.48 -8.54
N ARG A 86 21.07 41.31 -8.11
CA ARG A 86 22.21 40.97 -8.98
C ARG A 86 21.98 39.66 -9.74
N LEU A 87 21.57 38.61 -9.04
CA LEU A 87 21.38 37.27 -9.63
C LEU A 87 20.21 37.22 -10.62
N THR A 88 19.17 38.02 -10.39
CA THR A 88 17.95 38.05 -11.21
C THR A 88 17.91 39.21 -12.22
N ARG A 89 18.98 40.00 -12.32
CA ARG A 89 19.07 41.21 -13.16
C ARG A 89 17.93 42.20 -12.87
N GLY A 90 17.68 42.47 -11.60
CA GLY A 90 16.55 43.29 -11.17
C GLY A 90 15.20 42.59 -11.34
N ASN A 91 15.10 41.32 -10.94
CA ASN A 91 13.90 40.47 -11.10
C ASN A 91 13.45 40.21 -12.55
N LYS A 92 14.28 40.48 -13.57
CA LYS A 92 13.99 40.19 -14.99
C LYS A 92 14.00 38.70 -15.31
N VAL A 93 14.76 37.90 -14.56
CA VAL A 93 14.79 36.43 -14.67
C VAL A 93 14.54 35.79 -13.31
N LYS A 94 14.05 34.54 -13.31
CA LYS A 94 13.78 33.76 -12.09
C LYS A 94 14.76 32.60 -11.91
N PHE A 95 15.98 32.74 -12.40
CA PHE A 95 17.04 31.75 -12.25
C PHE A 95 18.42 32.42 -12.32
N ALA A 96 19.44 31.74 -11.81
CA ALA A 96 20.85 32.10 -12.00
C ALA A 96 21.67 30.83 -12.26
N ARG A 97 22.46 30.85 -13.33
CA ARG A 97 23.34 29.74 -13.74
C ARG A 97 24.75 29.98 -13.23
N PHE A 98 25.34 28.90 -12.73
CA PHE A 98 26.73 28.78 -12.32
C PHE A 98 27.40 27.69 -13.15
N THR A 99 28.72 27.60 -13.08
CA THR A 99 29.47 26.54 -13.79
C THR A 99 29.09 25.13 -13.30
N THR A 100 28.69 25.01 -12.03
CA THR A 100 28.36 23.74 -11.37
C THR A 100 26.87 23.44 -11.26
N GLY A 101 25.99 24.34 -11.71
CA GLY A 101 24.55 24.14 -11.59
C GLY A 101 23.72 25.41 -11.75
N GLU A 102 22.44 25.33 -11.43
CA GLU A 102 21.49 26.44 -11.55
C GLU A 102 20.63 26.53 -10.29
N ILE A 103 20.37 27.76 -9.86
CA ILE A 103 19.33 28.07 -8.86
C ILE A 103 18.14 28.70 -9.57
N SER A 104 16.92 28.41 -9.10
CA SER A 104 15.71 29.01 -9.65
C SER A 104 14.70 29.37 -8.57
N TRP A 105 13.96 30.43 -8.82
CA TRP A 105 12.86 30.90 -7.99
C TRP A 105 11.55 30.48 -8.64
N LYS A 106 11.00 29.36 -8.18
CA LYS A 106 9.71 28.86 -8.64
C LYS A 106 8.60 29.36 -7.71
N LEU A 107 7.47 29.74 -8.30
CA LEU A 107 6.26 29.99 -7.55
C LEU A 107 5.78 28.64 -6.99
N ARG A 108 5.66 28.52 -5.67
CA ARG A 108 4.91 27.41 -5.08
C ARG A 108 3.42 27.77 -5.19
N PRO A 109 2.60 27.00 -5.93
CA PRO A 109 1.17 27.26 -6.00
C PRO A 109 0.55 27.19 -4.60
N ALA A 110 -0.57 27.89 -4.42
CA ALA A 110 -1.27 27.92 -3.14
C ALA A 110 -1.65 26.50 -2.68
N LYS A 111 -1.38 26.21 -1.41
CA LYS A 111 -1.76 24.95 -0.75
C LYS A 111 -2.87 25.22 0.25
N VAL A 112 -3.94 24.43 0.18
CA VAL A 112 -4.97 24.41 1.22
C VAL A 112 -4.45 23.59 2.40
N THR A 113 -4.48 24.16 3.61
CA THR A 113 -4.19 23.46 4.86
C THR A 113 -5.43 23.50 5.73
N ILE A 114 -5.88 22.34 6.21
CA ILE A 114 -7.12 22.19 6.97
C ILE A 114 -6.74 21.70 8.37
N ARG A 115 -7.27 22.37 9.40
CA ARG A 115 -7.25 21.91 10.79
C ARG A 115 -8.67 21.59 11.21
N LYS A 116 -8.85 20.60 12.07
CA LYS A 116 -10.18 20.17 12.56
C LYS A 116 -11.16 19.87 11.42
N VAL A 117 -10.83 18.82 10.66
CA VAL A 117 -11.52 18.46 9.42
C VAL A 117 -13.04 18.34 9.61
N ASP A 118 -13.51 17.77 10.72
CA ASP A 118 -14.95 17.56 10.96
C ASP A 118 -15.73 18.87 11.15
N GLU A 119 -15.17 19.85 11.88
CA GLU A 119 -15.78 21.17 12.03
C GLU A 119 -15.88 21.89 10.67
N VAL A 120 -14.85 21.75 9.84
CA VAL A 120 -14.80 22.33 8.50
C VAL A 120 -15.81 21.66 7.59
N LEU A 121 -15.92 20.32 7.59
CA LEU A 121 -16.94 19.59 6.83
C LEU A 121 -18.36 19.98 7.26
N ALA A 122 -18.63 20.07 8.56
CA ALA A 122 -19.93 20.49 9.08
C ALA A 122 -20.28 21.91 8.63
N THR A 123 -19.31 22.82 8.67
CA THR A 123 -19.49 24.21 8.25
C THR A 123 -19.75 24.31 6.75
N ILE A 124 -18.98 23.59 5.92
CA ILE A 124 -19.18 23.53 4.47
C ILE A 124 -20.57 23.01 4.13
N LYS A 125 -21.06 21.98 4.84
CA LYS A 125 -22.43 21.47 4.68
C LYS A 125 -23.48 22.51 5.09
N LYS A 126 -23.31 23.17 6.25
CA LYS A 126 -24.22 24.23 6.73
C LYS A 126 -24.30 25.42 5.76
N LEU A 127 -23.19 25.76 5.11
CA LEU A 127 -23.12 26.83 4.12
C LEU A 127 -23.62 26.42 2.72
N GLY A 128 -24.04 25.17 2.52
CA GLY A 128 -24.50 24.69 1.22
C GLY A 128 -23.39 24.53 0.18
N LEU A 129 -22.12 24.53 0.58
CA LEU A 129 -20.96 24.48 -0.31
C LEU A 129 -20.45 23.05 -0.57
N ALA A 130 -21.23 22.04 -0.16
CA ALA A 130 -20.85 20.64 -0.26
C ALA A 130 -20.48 20.21 -1.69
N ALA A 131 -21.23 20.66 -2.70
CA ALA A 131 -20.98 20.33 -4.11
C ALA A 131 -19.65 20.86 -4.65
N GLN A 132 -19.06 21.90 -4.02
CA GLN A 132 -17.82 22.53 -4.47
C GLN A 132 -16.60 22.04 -3.70
N PHE A 133 -16.75 21.77 -2.40
CA PHE A 133 -15.61 21.51 -1.51
C PHE A 133 -15.61 20.13 -0.83
N ILE A 134 -16.66 19.32 -0.99
CA ILE A 134 -16.71 17.95 -0.46
C ILE A 134 -16.72 16.97 -1.62
N ARG A 135 -15.73 16.08 -1.66
CA ARG A 135 -15.73 14.96 -2.59
C ARG A 135 -16.48 13.78 -1.97
N THR A 136 -17.49 13.29 -2.66
CA THR A 136 -18.18 12.04 -2.32
C THR A 136 -17.56 10.88 -3.10
N LYS A 137 -17.40 9.73 -2.45
CA LYS A 137 -17.05 8.47 -3.10
C LYS A 137 -18.23 7.53 -2.86
N GLU A 138 -18.79 7.01 -3.95
CA GLU A 138 -19.83 5.99 -3.88
C GLU A 138 -19.16 4.62 -3.99
N GLU A 139 -19.47 3.74 -3.04
CA GLU A 139 -18.98 2.37 -3.03
C GLU A 139 -20.17 1.42 -2.91
N LEU A 140 -20.06 0.26 -3.56
CA LEU A 140 -21.08 -0.77 -3.47
C LEU A 140 -21.07 -1.38 -2.07
N ASN A 141 -22.20 -1.33 -1.39
CA ASN A 141 -22.39 -2.03 -0.13
C ASN A 141 -22.62 -3.53 -0.39
N LYS A 142 -21.53 -4.28 -0.55
CA LYS A 142 -21.56 -5.73 -0.82
C LYS A 142 -22.20 -6.53 0.33
N GLU A 143 -22.08 -6.07 1.57
CA GLU A 143 -22.72 -6.73 2.73
C GLU A 143 -24.24 -6.64 2.63
N ALA A 144 -24.80 -5.48 2.33
CA ALA A 144 -26.25 -5.31 2.12
C ALA A 144 -26.74 -6.12 0.91
N MET A 145 -25.94 -6.21 -0.15
CA MET A 145 -26.24 -7.06 -1.31
C MET A 145 -26.22 -8.56 -0.95
N LEU A 146 -25.33 -8.99 -0.05
CA LEU A 146 -25.30 -10.36 0.47
C LEU A 146 -26.45 -10.65 1.45
N ALA A 147 -26.89 -9.66 2.22
CA ALA A 147 -28.07 -9.79 3.08
C ALA A 147 -29.36 -9.94 2.25
N ASN A 148 -29.44 -9.31 1.08
CA ASN A 148 -30.58 -9.41 0.17
C ASN A 148 -30.19 -9.94 -1.22
N ARG A 149 -29.71 -11.19 -1.25
CA ARG A 149 -29.15 -11.82 -2.46
C ARG A 149 -30.12 -11.87 -3.63
N GLN A 150 -31.42 -12.04 -3.36
CA GLN A 150 -32.45 -12.12 -4.40
C GLN A 150 -32.57 -10.78 -5.13
N LEU A 151 -32.71 -9.68 -4.38
CA LEU A 151 -32.78 -8.34 -4.94
C LEU A 151 -31.45 -7.94 -5.61
N ALA A 152 -30.32 -8.25 -4.98
CA ALA A 152 -29.02 -7.91 -5.56
C ALA A 152 -28.76 -8.63 -6.91
N LYS A 153 -29.24 -9.87 -7.09
CA LYS A 153 -29.15 -10.61 -8.36
C LYS A 153 -29.97 -10.00 -9.50
N THR A 154 -30.96 -9.16 -9.22
CA THR A 154 -31.72 -8.48 -10.29
C THR A 154 -30.95 -7.30 -10.87
N ILE A 155 -29.86 -6.86 -10.25
CA ILE A 155 -29.04 -5.74 -10.70
C ILE A 155 -28.09 -6.23 -11.80
N ALA A 156 -28.15 -5.58 -12.97
CA ALA A 156 -27.28 -5.92 -14.10
C ALA A 156 -25.79 -5.82 -13.72
N GLY A 157 -25.02 -6.87 -14.02
CA GLY A 157 -23.59 -6.96 -13.71
C GLY A 157 -23.26 -7.48 -12.31
N VAL A 158 -24.27 -7.81 -11.48
CA VAL A 158 -24.06 -8.42 -10.15
C VAL A 158 -24.15 -9.94 -10.25
N THR A 159 -23.06 -10.62 -9.89
CA THR A 159 -23.02 -12.07 -9.70
C THR A 159 -22.71 -12.35 -8.24
N ILE A 160 -23.57 -13.14 -7.58
CA ILE A 160 -23.37 -13.61 -6.21
C ILE A 160 -23.03 -15.10 -6.28
N GLY A 161 -21.86 -15.47 -5.78
CA GLY A 161 -21.43 -16.86 -5.65
C GLY A 161 -22.39 -17.66 -4.77
N SER A 162 -22.46 -18.96 -5.00
CA SER A 162 -23.14 -19.87 -4.06
C SER A 162 -22.33 -19.97 -2.77
N ASP A 163 -23.02 -20.28 -1.69
CA ASP A 163 -22.34 -20.79 -0.50
C ASP A 163 -21.59 -22.07 -0.90
N GLY A 164 -20.40 -22.24 -0.35
CA GLY A 164 -19.51 -23.35 -0.67
C GLY A 164 -18.67 -23.70 0.56
N GLU A 165 -18.01 -24.85 0.48
CA GLU A 165 -17.09 -25.31 1.51
C GLU A 165 -15.67 -25.07 1.02
N ASP A 166 -14.86 -24.42 1.85
CA ASP A 166 -13.43 -24.31 1.63
C ASP A 166 -12.74 -25.53 2.25
N PHE A 167 -11.82 -26.13 1.49
CA PHE A 167 -10.92 -27.16 2.01
C PHE A 167 -9.75 -26.47 2.72
N ILE A 168 -9.66 -26.64 4.04
CA ILE A 168 -8.64 -26.04 4.88
C ILE A 168 -7.79 -27.15 5.50
N VAL A 169 -6.48 -26.97 5.50
CA VAL A 169 -5.53 -27.85 6.20
C VAL A 169 -4.83 -27.02 7.27
N GLU A 170 -5.07 -27.36 8.53
CA GLU A 170 -4.45 -26.73 9.70
C GLU A 170 -3.55 -27.76 10.40
N PRO A 171 -2.25 -27.79 10.09
CA PRO A 171 -1.30 -28.62 10.82
C PRO A 171 -1.23 -28.16 12.28
N PHE A 172 -1.32 -29.08 13.24
CA PHE A 172 -1.22 -28.71 14.65
C PHE A 172 0.15 -28.10 14.97
N GLU A 173 0.11 -26.95 15.64
CA GLU A 173 1.27 -26.35 16.27
C GLU A 173 1.30 -26.79 17.73
N THR A 174 2.47 -27.23 18.20
CA THR A 174 2.67 -27.47 19.62
C THR A 174 3.02 -26.13 20.25
N GLU A 175 2.05 -25.50 20.90
CA GLU A 175 2.33 -24.36 21.77
C GLU A 175 3.23 -24.83 22.92
N LEU A 176 4.32 -24.11 23.18
CA LEU A 176 5.07 -24.32 24.40
C LEU A 176 4.13 -23.94 25.56
N PRO A 177 3.89 -24.83 26.55
CA PRO A 177 3.12 -24.44 27.72
C PRO A 177 3.82 -23.22 28.33
N GLU A 178 3.07 -22.12 28.50
CA GLU A 178 3.56 -20.95 29.20
C GLU A 178 4.11 -21.43 30.56
N GLY A 179 5.41 -21.20 30.76
CA GLY A 179 6.10 -21.64 31.96
C GLY A 179 5.45 -21.05 33.20
N VAL A 180 5.18 -21.92 34.17
CA VAL A 180 4.88 -21.59 35.58
C VAL A 180 6.09 -20.92 36.22
#